data_AF-A0A1G7A0J0-F1
#
_entry.id   AF-A0A1G7A0J0-F1
#
_cell.length_a   1.000
_cell.length_b   1.000
_cell.length_c   1.000
_cell.angle_alpha   90.00
_cell.angle_beta   90.00
_cell.angle_gamma   90.00
#
_symmetry.space_group_name_H-M   'P 1'
#
loop_
_entity.id
_entity.type
_entity.pdbx_description
1 polymer ?
#
loop_
_entity_poly.entity_id
_entity_poly.type
_entity_poly.pdbx_seq_one_letter_code
_entity_poly.pdbx_strand_id
1 'polypeptide(L)'
;MTNADIEAQQSTRWPSPDDFWDFTCRTYSHASMQEACLDAQDSLGADVNLLLLCLWMDDNSVRPVADDWDLLMEAASWWQEEKLAPLRMARRALKGQDGYEDAKAEELEAEQQEQRALLKCLTKPPLKSSHARDVWPCVSSYLQICGAKLKTPNMPE
;
A
#
# COMPACT_ATOMS: atom_id res chain seq x y z
N MET A 1 31.54 -3.64 22.92
CA MET A 1 30.33 -3.73 22.08
C MET A 1 29.66 -5.04 22.44
N THR A 2 28.46 -4.98 22.98
CA THR A 2 27.70 -6.15 23.42
C THR A 2 26.93 -6.74 22.24
N ASN A 3 26.53 -8.02 22.30
CA ASN A 3 25.67 -8.62 21.27
C ASN A 3 24.35 -7.85 21.09
N ALA A 4 23.89 -7.14 22.12
CA ALA A 4 22.73 -6.25 22.07
C ALA A 4 22.96 -4.99 21.21
N ASP A 5 24.19 -4.49 21.11
CA ASP A 5 24.52 -3.35 20.24
C ASP A 5 24.58 -3.76 18.76
N ILE A 6 24.92 -5.02 18.49
CA ILE A 6 24.90 -5.62 17.15
C ILE A 6 23.46 -5.91 16.71
N GLU A 7 22.59 -6.36 17.60
CA GLU A 7 21.15 -6.57 17.34
C GLU A 7 20.38 -5.24 17.19
N ALA A 8 20.71 -4.21 17.97
CA ALA A 8 20.10 -2.89 17.83
C ALA A 8 20.49 -2.16 16.53
N GLN A 9 21.62 -2.55 15.93
CA GLN A 9 22.13 -2.06 14.63
C GLN A 9 21.76 -2.97 13.45
N GLN A 10 20.97 -4.03 13.63
CA GLN A 10 20.34 -4.76 12.53
C GLN A 10 19.19 -3.93 11.93
N SER A 11 19.60 -2.88 11.23
CA SER A 11 19.05 -2.36 9.99
C SER A 11 17.54 -2.37 9.85
N THR A 12 16.88 -1.29 10.25
CA THR A 12 15.59 -0.94 9.63
C THR A 12 15.83 -0.72 8.14
N ARG A 13 15.50 -1.75 7.35
CA ARG A 13 15.46 -1.75 5.90
C ARG A 13 14.02 -2.00 5.48
N TRP A 14 13.68 -1.57 4.27
CA TRP A 14 12.42 -1.96 3.64
C TRP A 14 12.34 -3.49 3.50
N PRO A 15 11.13 -4.08 3.55
CA PRO A 15 10.97 -5.52 3.41
C PRO A 15 11.40 -5.95 2.01
N SER A 16 11.85 -7.20 1.86
CA SER A 16 11.97 -7.76 0.51
C SER A 16 10.56 -7.90 -0.10
N PRO A 17 10.43 -7.96 -1.43
CA PRO A 17 9.14 -8.17 -2.07
C PRO A 17 8.38 -9.39 -1.55
N ASP A 18 9.08 -10.49 -1.29
CA ASP A 18 8.47 -11.73 -0.85
C ASP A 18 8.06 -11.64 0.63
N ASP A 19 8.89 -11.02 1.50
CA ASP A 19 8.52 -10.77 2.91
C ASP A 19 7.30 -9.84 3.03
N PHE A 20 7.22 -8.83 2.16
CA PHE A 20 6.09 -7.91 2.12
C PHE A 20 4.82 -8.60 1.64
N TRP A 21 4.92 -9.44 0.60
CA TRP A 21 3.79 -10.24 0.12
C TRP A 21 3.26 -11.22 1.19
N ASP A 22 4.16 -11.85 1.94
CA ASP A 22 3.77 -12.73 3.05
C ASP A 22 3.10 -11.95 4.19
N PHE A 23 3.56 -10.72 4.46
CA PHE A 23 2.86 -9.82 5.36
C PHE A 23 1.46 -9.46 4.85
N THR A 24 1.31 -9.09 3.58
CA THR A 24 0.00 -8.73 3.02
C THR A 24 -0.96 -9.92 3.03
N CYS A 25 -0.50 -11.11 2.66
CA CYS A 25 -1.31 -12.33 2.71
C CYS A 25 -1.82 -12.63 4.13
N ARG A 26 -0.93 -12.56 5.13
CA ARG A 26 -1.31 -12.78 6.53
C ARG A 26 -2.30 -11.73 7.01
N THR A 27 -2.01 -10.46 6.74
CA THR A 27 -2.85 -9.33 7.18
C THR A 27 -4.23 -9.38 6.54
N TYR A 28 -4.29 -9.64 5.23
CA TYR A 28 -5.53 -9.71 4.47
C TYR A 28 -6.32 -11.01 4.71
N SER A 29 -5.75 -12.02 5.39
CA SER A 29 -6.48 -13.22 5.78
C SER A 29 -7.55 -12.97 6.86
N HIS A 30 -7.47 -11.84 7.57
CA HIS A 30 -8.44 -11.45 8.58
C HIS A 30 -9.65 -10.75 7.94
N ALA A 31 -10.87 -11.26 8.17
CA ALA A 31 -12.10 -10.71 7.60
C ALA A 31 -12.28 -9.21 7.91
N SER A 32 -12.00 -8.79 9.14
CA SER A 32 -12.08 -7.38 9.53
C SER A 32 -11.09 -6.48 8.78
N MET A 33 -9.94 -7.03 8.36
CA MET A 33 -8.97 -6.30 7.54
C MET A 33 -9.47 -6.15 6.10
N GLN A 34 -10.05 -7.20 5.54
CA GLN A 34 -10.67 -7.14 4.21
C GLN A 34 -11.79 -6.09 4.18
N GLU A 35 -12.68 -6.11 5.17
CA GLU A 35 -13.77 -5.13 5.32
C GLU A 35 -13.22 -3.71 5.42
N ALA A 36 -12.23 -3.47 6.30
CA ALA A 36 -11.63 -2.14 6.45
C ALA A 36 -10.95 -1.62 5.17
N CYS A 37 -10.23 -2.48 4.44
CA CYS A 37 -9.60 -2.12 3.17
C CYS A 37 -10.64 -1.81 2.09
N LEU A 38 -11.70 -2.61 2.00
CA LEU A 38 -12.80 -2.37 1.05
C LEU A 38 -13.53 -1.06 1.37
N ASP A 39 -13.84 -0.82 2.64
CA ASP A 39 -14.49 0.43 3.07
C ASP A 39 -13.62 1.65 2.76
N ALA A 40 -12.31 1.57 2.99
CA ALA A 40 -11.37 2.63 2.66
C ALA A 40 -11.28 2.85 1.13
N GLN A 41 -11.24 1.79 0.34
CA GLN A 41 -11.24 1.87 -1.11
C GLN A 41 -12.53 2.52 -1.63
N ASP A 42 -13.70 2.06 -1.18
CA ASP A 42 -15.00 2.51 -1.68
C ASP A 42 -15.34 3.92 -1.19
N SER A 43 -15.00 4.26 0.06
CA SER A 43 -15.35 5.56 0.66
C SER A 43 -14.34 6.65 0.36
N LEU A 44 -13.07 6.32 0.15
CA LEU A 44 -11.97 7.29 0.01
C LEU A 44 -11.20 7.17 -1.31
N GLY A 45 -11.50 6.17 -2.15
CA GLY A 45 -10.70 5.87 -3.34
C GLY A 45 -9.29 5.40 -2.98
N ALA A 46 -9.11 4.80 -1.79
CA ALA A 46 -7.81 4.35 -1.32
C ALA A 46 -7.28 3.18 -2.17
N ASP A 47 -5.98 3.21 -2.44
CA ASP A 47 -5.23 2.10 -2.99
C ASP A 47 -4.93 1.10 -1.86
N VAL A 48 -5.42 -0.13 -1.99
CA VAL A 48 -5.28 -1.16 -0.95
C VAL A 48 -3.82 -1.59 -0.78
N ASN A 49 -3.03 -1.68 -1.85
CA ASN A 49 -1.62 -2.08 -1.77
C ASN A 49 -0.77 -1.02 -1.08
N LEU A 50 -1.00 0.25 -1.36
CA LEU A 50 -0.35 1.36 -0.65
C LEU A 50 -0.84 1.44 0.81
N LEU A 51 -2.12 1.19 1.08
CA LEU A 51 -2.65 1.12 2.45
C LEU A 51 -1.98 -0.01 3.26
N LEU A 52 -1.82 -1.20 2.66
CA LEU A 52 -1.12 -2.33 3.27
C LEU A 52 0.37 -2.03 3.52
N LEU A 53 1.01 -1.27 2.63
CA LEU A 53 2.37 -0.79 2.85
C LEU A 53 2.43 0.19 4.03
N CYS A 54 1.46 1.10 4.14
CA CYS A 54 1.34 2.00 5.29
C CYS A 54 1.16 1.24 6.60
N LEU A 55 0.37 0.17 6.60
CA LEU A 55 0.17 -0.68 7.76
C LEU A 55 1.47 -1.40 8.16
N TRP A 56 2.23 -1.91 7.19
CA TRP A 56 3.56 -2.49 7.45
C TRP A 56 4.50 -1.46 8.08
N MET A 57 4.48 -0.22 7.59
CA MET A 57 5.29 0.87 8.13
C MET A 57 4.94 1.19 9.58
N ASP A 58 3.64 1.25 9.90
CA ASP A 58 3.15 1.51 11.25
C ASP A 58 3.51 0.36 12.22
N ASP A 59 3.34 -0.90 11.80
CA ASP A 59 3.70 -2.09 12.61
C ASP A 59 5.21 -2.14 12.93
N ASN A 60 6.04 -1.64 12.02
CA ASN A 60 7.50 -1.58 12.19
C ASN A 60 8.00 -0.26 12.78
N SER A 61 7.10 0.69 13.12
CA SER A 61 7.48 2.01 13.64
C SER A 61 8.49 2.74 12.75
N VAL A 62 8.25 2.70 11.44
CA VAL A 62 9.06 3.38 10.43
C VAL A 62 8.22 4.28 9.53
N ARG A 63 8.87 5.23 8.87
CA ARG A 63 8.26 6.07 7.84
C ARG A 63 9.22 6.34 6.69
N PRO A 64 8.71 6.64 5.48
CA PRO A 64 9.55 7.07 4.38
C PRO A 64 10.04 8.51 4.59
N VAL A 65 11.06 8.90 3.83
CA VAL A 65 11.37 10.33 3.67
C VAL A 65 10.27 11.00 2.83
N ALA A 66 10.14 12.34 2.92
CA ALA A 66 9.10 13.07 2.20
C ALA A 66 9.10 12.81 0.69
N ASP A 67 10.28 12.88 0.03
CA ASP A 67 10.37 12.65 -1.41
C ASP A 67 9.91 11.24 -1.83
N ASP A 68 10.23 10.21 -1.04
CA ASP A 68 9.82 8.83 -1.33
C ASP A 68 8.30 8.66 -1.15
N TRP A 69 7.68 9.44 -0.26
CA TRP A 69 6.22 9.45 -0.08
C TRP A 69 5.49 9.99 -1.31
N ASP A 70 5.98 11.09 -1.89
CA ASP A 70 5.39 11.64 -3.11
C ASP A 70 5.52 10.66 -4.29
N LEU A 71 6.67 9.98 -4.42
CA LEU A 71 6.89 8.93 -5.41
C LEU A 71 5.96 7.73 -5.24
N LEU A 72 5.69 7.31 -3.99
CA LEU A 72 4.72 6.24 -3.70
C LEU A 72 3.31 6.62 -4.16
N MET A 73 2.89 7.86 -3.89
CA MET A 73 1.57 8.34 -4.27
C MET A 73 1.40 8.42 -5.79
N GLU A 74 2.42 8.88 -6.51
CA GLU A 74 2.42 8.94 -7.97
C GLU A 74 2.38 7.53 -8.58
N ALA A 75 3.24 6.62 -8.08
CA ALA A 75 3.31 5.25 -8.56
C ALA A 75 1.99 4.49 -8.33
N ALA A 76 1.38 4.62 -7.14
CA ALA A 76 0.08 4.03 -6.84
C ALA A 76 -1.00 4.56 -7.80
N SER A 77 -1.11 5.89 -7.95
CA SER A 77 -2.12 6.49 -8.83
C SER A 77 -1.99 5.99 -10.27
N TRP A 78 -0.77 6.01 -10.81
CA TRP A 78 -0.50 5.54 -12.16
C TRP A 78 -0.82 4.05 -12.33
N TRP A 79 -0.46 3.22 -11.35
CA TRP A 79 -0.70 1.78 -11.43
C TRP A 79 -2.19 1.44 -11.37
N GLN A 80 -2.94 2.10 -10.48
CA GLN A 80 -4.39 1.95 -10.40
C GLN A 80 -5.07 2.29 -11.72
N GLU A 81 -4.67 3.38 -12.37
CA GLU A 81 -5.28 3.84 -13.62
C GLU A 81 -4.87 2.99 -14.84
N GLU A 82 -3.58 2.71 -15.00
CA GLU A 82 -3.05 2.11 -16.24
C GLU A 82 -3.01 0.58 -16.21
N LYS A 83 -3.02 -0.04 -15.03
CA LYS A 83 -2.89 -1.50 -14.88
C LYS A 83 -4.13 -2.12 -14.27
N LEU A 84 -4.53 -1.67 -13.08
CA LEU A 84 -5.61 -2.34 -12.36
C LEU A 84 -7.01 -1.99 -12.85
N ALA A 85 -7.28 -0.74 -13.21
CA ALA A 85 -8.61 -0.36 -13.69
C ALA A 85 -9.03 -1.15 -14.95
N PRO A 86 -8.18 -1.32 -15.98
CA PRO A 86 -8.50 -2.18 -17.13
C PRO A 86 -8.79 -3.63 -16.76
N LEU A 87 -7.97 -4.23 -15.87
CA LEU A 87 -8.15 -5.62 -15.43
C LEU A 87 -9.43 -5.80 -14.62
N ARG A 88 -9.73 -4.86 -13.72
CA ARG A 88 -10.98 -4.84 -12.95
C ARG A 88 -12.19 -4.72 -13.85
N MET A 89 -12.11 -3.91 -14.91
CA MET A 89 -13.18 -3.81 -15.92
C MET A 89 -13.38 -5.14 -16.65
N ALA A 90 -12.28 -5.77 -17.10
CA ALA A 90 -12.32 -7.06 -17.78
C ALA A 90 -12.92 -8.17 -16.88
N ARG A 91 -12.42 -8.31 -15.64
CA ARG A 91 -12.95 -9.28 -14.68
C ARG A 91 -14.43 -9.05 -14.38
N ARG A 92 -14.86 -7.79 -14.23
CA ARG A 92 -16.29 -7.46 -14.02
C ARG A 92 -17.14 -7.86 -15.21
N ALA A 93 -16.67 -7.65 -16.44
CA ALA A 93 -17.39 -8.04 -17.65
C ALA A 93 -17.52 -9.58 -17.80
N LEU A 94 -16.53 -10.33 -17.32
CA LEU A 94 -16.50 -11.80 -17.36
C LEU A 94 -17.23 -12.46 -16.17
N LYS A 95 -17.82 -11.70 -15.25
CA LYS A 95 -18.50 -12.27 -14.07
C LYS A 95 -19.61 -13.24 -14.48
N GLY A 96 -19.48 -14.51 -14.08
CA GLY A 96 -20.41 -15.58 -14.41
C GLY A 96 -20.23 -16.18 -15.81
N GLN A 97 -19.13 -15.84 -16.50
CA GLN A 97 -18.75 -16.37 -17.81
C GLN A 97 -17.45 -17.18 -17.69
N ASP A 98 -17.17 -17.99 -18.71
CA ASP A 98 -15.87 -18.65 -18.86
C ASP A 98 -14.76 -17.58 -18.95
N GLY A 99 -13.63 -17.81 -18.26
CA GLY A 99 -12.51 -16.87 -18.15
C GLY A 99 -12.55 -15.91 -16.95
N TYR A 100 -13.60 -15.95 -16.11
CA TYR A 100 -13.65 -15.13 -14.88
C TYR A 100 -12.47 -15.40 -13.93
N GLU A 101 -12.15 -16.68 -13.71
CA GLU A 101 -11.06 -17.07 -12.80
C GLU A 101 -9.68 -16.68 -13.35
N ASP A 102 -9.49 -16.76 -14.67
CA ASP A 102 -8.25 -16.31 -15.32
C ASP A 102 -8.07 -14.79 -15.17
N ALA A 103 -9.12 -14.01 -15.44
CA ALA A 103 -9.10 -12.56 -15.24
C ALA A 103 -8.87 -12.16 -13.77
N LYS A 104 -9.37 -12.97 -12.83
CA LYS A 104 -9.12 -12.78 -11.40
C LYS A 104 -7.67 -13.08 -11.02
N ALA A 105 -7.06 -14.11 -11.59
CA ALA A 105 -5.65 -14.42 -11.39
C ALA A 105 -4.74 -13.33 -11.97
N GLU A 106 -5.08 -12.79 -13.15
CA GLU A 106 -4.36 -11.67 -13.77
C GLU A 106 -4.43 -10.38 -12.92
N GLU A 107 -5.61 -10.05 -12.37
CA GLU A 107 -5.76 -8.92 -11.44
C GLU A 107 -4.88 -9.10 -10.20
N LEU A 108 -4.87 -10.30 -9.60
CA LEU A 108 -4.05 -10.60 -8.42
C LEU A 108 -2.54 -10.50 -8.71
N GLU A 109 -2.11 -10.98 -9.87
CA GLU A 109 -0.71 -10.85 -10.30
C GLU A 109 -0.32 -9.37 -10.50
N ALA A 110 -1.22 -8.56 -11.07
CA ALA A 110 -1.00 -7.12 -11.19
C ALA A 110 -0.95 -6.40 -9.83
N GLU A 111 -1.73 -6.84 -8.83
CA GLU A 111 -1.63 -6.34 -7.46
C GLU A 111 -0.29 -6.71 -6.80
N GLN A 112 0.22 -7.92 -7.02
CA GLN A 112 1.56 -8.29 -6.54
C GLN A 112 2.66 -7.44 -7.21
N GLN A 113 2.52 -7.17 -8.51
CA GLN A 113 3.45 -6.31 -9.23
C GLN A 113 3.40 -4.85 -8.77
N GLU A 114 2.22 -4.35 -8.38
CA GLU A 114 2.09 -3.02 -7.76
C GLU A 114 2.92 -2.91 -6.49
N GLN A 115 2.82 -3.88 -5.58
CA GLN A 115 3.62 -3.89 -4.35
C GLN A 115 5.11 -3.88 -4.65
N ARG A 116 5.56 -4.64 -5.65
CA ARG A 116 6.95 -4.62 -6.12
C ARG A 116 7.35 -3.24 -6.67
N ALA A 117 6.44 -2.55 -7.35
CA ALA A 117 6.68 -1.20 -7.86
C ALA A 117 6.77 -0.17 -6.74
N LEU A 118 5.85 -0.21 -5.76
CA LEU A 118 5.86 0.66 -4.59
C LEU A 118 7.17 0.53 -3.79
N LEU A 119 7.65 -0.69 -3.56
CA LEU A 119 8.92 -0.90 -2.87
C LEU A 119 10.13 -0.31 -3.63
N LYS A 120 10.06 -0.16 -4.96
CA LYS A 120 11.13 0.49 -5.74
C LYS A 120 11.15 2.02 -5.58
N CYS A 121 10.02 2.63 -5.21
CA CYS A 121 9.95 4.07 -4.90
C CYS A 121 10.66 4.41 -3.58
N LEU A 122 10.88 3.43 -2.72
CA LEU A 122 11.52 3.58 -1.43
C LEU A 122 13.05 3.52 -1.55
N THR A 123 13.63 4.60 -2.07
CA THR A 123 15.05 4.67 -2.43
C THR A 123 15.97 4.93 -1.25
N LYS A 124 15.46 5.52 -0.17
CA LYS A 124 16.24 5.88 1.02
C LYS A 124 15.88 4.95 2.18
N PRO A 125 16.81 4.68 3.13
CA PRO A 125 16.50 3.89 4.30
C PRO A 125 15.33 4.47 5.11
N PRO A 126 14.46 3.62 5.71
CA PRO A 126 13.34 4.08 6.52
C PRO A 126 13.82 4.89 7.74
N LEU A 127 13.06 5.92 8.08
CA LEU A 127 13.28 6.71 9.30
C LEU A 127 12.59 6.01 10.48
N LYS A 128 13.33 5.73 11.56
CA LYS A 128 12.72 5.25 12.82
C LYS A 128 11.97 6.38 13.50
N SER A 129 10.74 6.12 13.95
CA SER A 129 10.08 7.01 14.91
C SER A 129 10.70 6.78 16.29
N SER A 130 11.35 7.81 16.84
CA SER A 130 12.06 7.72 18.14
C SER A 130 11.14 7.96 19.34
N HIS A 131 10.00 8.61 19.14
CA HIS A 131 8.97 8.82 20.17
C HIS A 131 7.57 8.58 19.61
N ALA A 132 6.62 8.21 20.47
CA ALA A 132 5.20 8.07 20.11
C ALA A 132 4.60 9.33 19.47
N ARG A 133 5.17 10.51 19.75
CA ARG A 133 4.79 11.80 19.15
C ARG A 133 5.36 12.03 17.74
N ASP A 134 6.38 11.27 17.38
CA ASP A 134 7.03 11.27 16.06
C ASP A 134 6.51 10.13 15.16
N VAL A 135 5.59 9.31 15.70
CA VAL A 135 4.81 8.34 14.93
C VAL A 135 3.75 9.15 14.20
N TRP A 136 4.08 9.59 13.00
CA TRP A 136 3.08 10.01 12.03
C TRP A 136 2.50 8.72 11.46
N PRO A 137 1.29 8.26 11.86
CA PRO A 137 0.80 6.96 11.45
C PRO A 137 0.56 7.00 9.94
N CYS A 138 1.34 6.23 9.18
CA CYS A 138 1.31 6.22 7.73
C CYS A 138 -0.12 5.94 7.24
N VAL A 139 -0.85 5.04 7.91
CA VAL A 139 -2.25 4.75 7.59
C VAL A 139 -3.13 6.00 7.75
N SER A 140 -3.07 6.67 8.91
CA SER A 140 -3.93 7.84 9.15
C SER A 140 -3.66 8.98 8.17
N SER A 141 -2.39 9.20 7.86
CA SER A 141 -1.94 10.28 6.98
C SER A 141 -2.31 10.01 5.53
N TYR A 142 -2.18 8.76 5.10
CA TYR A 142 -2.64 8.32 3.80
C TYR A 142 -4.16 8.50 3.65
N LEU A 143 -4.95 8.00 4.60
CA LEU A 143 -6.41 8.12 4.56
C LEU A 143 -6.88 9.58 4.64
N GLN A 144 -6.17 10.45 5.37
CA GLN A 144 -6.43 11.90 5.36
C GLN A 144 -6.20 12.53 3.97
N ILE A 145 -5.14 12.14 3.27
CA ILE A 145 -4.87 12.60 1.90
C ILE A 145 -5.99 12.14 0.95
N CYS A 146 -6.38 10.86 1.02
CA CYS A 146 -7.50 10.34 0.22
C CYS A 146 -8.80 11.09 0.52
N GLY A 147 -9.13 11.31 1.79
CA GLY A 147 -10.30 12.08 2.20
C GLY A 147 -10.26 13.56 1.80
N ALA A 148 -9.07 14.17 1.69
CA ALA A 148 -8.91 15.52 1.18
C ALA A 148 -9.16 15.61 -0.34
N LYS A 149 -8.71 14.61 -1.12
CA LYS A 149 -8.96 14.51 -2.58
C LYS A 149 -10.45 14.44 -2.92
N LEU A 150 -11.27 13.79 -2.09
CA LEU A 150 -12.73 13.76 -2.29
C LEU A 150 -13.44 15.07 -1.97
N LYS A 151 -12.85 15.91 -1.12
CA LYS A 151 -13.47 17.18 -0.70
C LYS A 151 -13.18 18.34 -1.65
N THR A 152 -12.24 18.22 -2.58
CA THR A 152 -12.04 19.23 -3.63
C THR A 152 -13.14 19.05 -4.68
N PRO A 153 -14.15 19.96 -4.76
CA PRO A 153 -15.12 19.89 -5.82
C PRO A 153 -14.39 20.18 -7.13
N ASN A 154 -14.63 19.37 -8.15
CA ASN A 154 -14.23 19.71 -9.52
C ASN A 154 -14.95 21.02 -9.89
N MET A 155 -14.24 22.14 -9.85
CA MET A 155 -14.74 23.40 -10.38
C MET A 155 -14.67 23.30 -11.89
N PRO A 156 -15.79 23.35 -12.63
CA PRO A 156 -15.71 23.47 -14.07
C PRO A 156 -15.02 24.79 -14.41
N GLU A 157 -14.06 24.75 -15.34
CA GLU A 157 -13.64 25.95 -16.08
C GLU A 157 -14.80 26.50 -16.92
#